data_AF-A0A9Q0VJF7-F1
#
_entry.id   AF-A0A9Q0VJF7-F1
#
_cell.length_a   1.000
_cell.length_b   1.000
_cell.length_c   1.000
_cell.angle_alpha   90.00
_cell.angle_beta   90.00
_cell.angle_gamma   90.00
#
_symmetry.space_group_name_H-M   'P 1'
#
loop_
_entity.id
_entity.type
_entity.pdbx_description
1 polymer ?
#
loop_
_entity_poly.entity_id
_entity_poly.type
_entity_poly.pdbx_seq_one_letter_code
_entity_poly.pdbx_strand_id
1 'polypeptide(L)'
;MAAHKVKTLIYSSTCATYGEPVKMPITEKTPQLPINPYGKAKKMAEDIIIDFSKTTDMAVMILRYFNDSRLKGQTIKQLMARIYNVGTGKGRSVKEFVEACKKATGVEIKVEYLGRRPGDYAEVFSDPSKVKQELNWTAQYTNLKKSLQIAWKWQKSHLNGYSHS
;
A
#
# COMPACT_ATOMS: atom_id res chain seq x y z
N MET A 1 3.65 -14.64 19.57
CA MET A 1 2.60 -13.68 20.01
C MET A 1 1.67 -14.29 21.05
N ALA A 2 0.92 -15.35 20.72
CA ALA A 2 0.02 -16.03 21.67
C ALA A 2 0.74 -16.55 22.94
N ALA A 3 1.88 -17.22 22.78
CA ALA A 3 2.71 -17.68 23.91
C ALA A 3 3.19 -16.55 24.84
N HIS A 4 3.24 -15.32 24.33
CA HIS A 4 3.64 -14.13 25.09
C HIS A 4 2.47 -13.20 25.41
N LYS A 5 1.22 -13.67 25.29
CA LYS A 5 0.00 -12.91 25.60
C LYS A 5 -0.13 -11.58 24.83
N VAL A 6 0.48 -11.48 23.65
CA VAL A 6 0.32 -10.32 22.76
C VAL A 6 -1.05 -10.40 22.10
N LYS A 7 -1.90 -9.40 22.31
CA LYS A 7 -3.31 -9.39 21.88
C LYS A 7 -3.58 -8.59 20.62
N THR A 8 -2.57 -7.99 20.00
CA THR A 8 -2.75 -7.07 18.88
C THR A 8 -1.78 -7.37 17.74
N LEU A 9 -2.28 -7.38 16.51
CA LEU A 9 -1.47 -7.51 15.29
C LEU A 9 -1.89 -6.47 14.25
N ILE A 10 -0.91 -5.77 13.69
CA ILE A 10 -1.07 -4.99 12.46
C ILE A 10 -0.28 -5.70 11.36
N TYR A 11 -0.98 -6.11 10.30
CA TYR A 11 -0.38 -6.80 9.17
C TYR A 11 -0.30 -5.89 7.95
N SER A 12 0.91 -5.77 7.40
CA SER A 12 1.18 -5.04 6.17
C SER A 12 0.90 -5.93 4.95
N SER A 13 -0.29 -5.75 4.38
CA SER A 13 -0.70 -6.39 3.13
C SER A 13 -0.48 -5.45 1.93
N THR A 14 -1.14 -5.71 0.80
CA THR A 14 -0.90 -5.05 -0.48
C THR A 14 -2.14 -5.04 -1.36
N CYS A 15 -2.28 -4.02 -2.22
CA CYS A 15 -3.29 -4.03 -3.27
C CYS A 15 -3.12 -5.19 -4.28
N ALA A 16 -1.94 -5.80 -4.38
CA ALA A 16 -1.69 -6.94 -5.27
C ALA A 16 -2.58 -8.16 -4.97
N THR A 17 -3.19 -8.23 -3.78
CA THR A 17 -4.17 -9.29 -3.46
C THR A 17 -5.42 -9.21 -4.32
N TYR A 18 -5.75 -8.05 -4.89
CA TYR A 18 -6.95 -7.84 -5.69
C TYR A 18 -6.86 -8.36 -7.11
N GLY A 19 -5.67 -8.57 -7.66
CA GLY A 19 -5.53 -9.00 -9.06
C GLY A 19 -5.84 -7.88 -10.03
N GLU A 20 -6.54 -8.22 -11.12
CA GLU A 20 -7.06 -7.28 -12.11
C GLU A 20 -8.56 -7.00 -11.83
N PRO A 21 -8.89 -5.91 -11.11
CA PRO A 21 -10.27 -5.65 -10.72
C PRO A 21 -11.08 -5.14 -11.91
N VAL A 22 -12.34 -5.58 -12.00
CA VAL A 22 -13.27 -5.16 -13.06
C VAL A 22 -13.84 -3.75 -12.82
N LYS A 23 -13.79 -3.25 -11.58
CA LYS A 23 -14.34 -1.95 -11.18
C LYS A 23 -13.35 -1.14 -10.35
N MET A 24 -13.33 0.16 -10.61
CA MET A 24 -12.60 1.17 -9.84
C MET A 24 -13.57 2.19 -9.20
N PRO A 25 -13.19 2.86 -8.09
CA PRO A 25 -12.03 2.55 -7.24
C PRO A 25 -12.17 1.20 -6.52
N ILE A 26 -11.05 0.61 -6.11
CA ILE A 26 -11.05 -0.66 -5.35
C ILE A 26 -11.53 -0.42 -3.92
N THR A 27 -12.51 -1.21 -3.46
CA THR A 27 -12.98 -1.21 -2.07
C THR A 27 -12.53 -2.49 -1.35
N GLU A 28 -12.70 -2.56 -0.04
CA GLU A 28 -12.40 -3.78 0.74
C GLU A 28 -13.30 -4.97 0.34
N LYS A 29 -14.43 -4.70 -0.31
CA LYS A 29 -15.36 -5.72 -0.83
C LYS A 29 -14.97 -6.25 -2.21
N THR A 30 -14.02 -5.63 -2.89
CA THR A 30 -13.55 -6.09 -4.21
C THR A 30 -12.96 -7.51 -4.08
N PRO A 31 -13.30 -8.45 -4.97
CA PRO A 31 -12.75 -9.82 -4.92
C PRO A 31 -11.22 -9.84 -4.98
N GLN A 32 -10.61 -10.78 -4.25
CA GLN A 32 -9.16 -10.97 -4.23
C GLN A 32 -8.74 -12.09 -5.19
N LEU A 33 -8.26 -11.72 -6.38
CA LEU A 33 -7.85 -12.65 -7.44
C LEU A 33 -6.38 -12.44 -7.85
N PRO A 34 -5.40 -12.69 -6.95
CA PRO A 34 -3.99 -12.35 -7.22
C PRO A 34 -3.39 -13.13 -8.39
N ILE A 35 -2.74 -12.41 -9.30
CA ILE A 35 -2.18 -12.95 -10.55
C ILE A 35 -0.68 -13.30 -10.47
N ASN A 36 -0.01 -12.98 -9.36
CA ASN A 36 1.42 -13.25 -9.16
C ASN A 36 1.70 -13.88 -7.78
N PRO A 37 2.86 -14.55 -7.60
CA PRO A 37 3.21 -15.22 -6.34
C PRO A 37 3.21 -14.29 -5.12
N TYR A 38 3.64 -13.04 -5.28
CA TYR A 38 3.66 -12.05 -4.20
C TYR A 38 2.25 -11.74 -3.66
N GLY A 39 1.30 -11.45 -4.55
CA GLY A 39 -0.11 -11.23 -4.20
C GLY A 39 -0.75 -12.47 -3.58
N LYS A 40 -0.43 -13.67 -4.09
CA LYS A 40 -0.91 -14.94 -3.54
C LYS A 40 -0.41 -15.16 -2.11
N ALA A 41 0.89 -14.98 -1.87
CA ALA A 41 1.47 -15.12 -0.53
C ALA A 41 0.85 -14.14 0.47
N LYS A 42 0.64 -12.88 0.07
CA LYS A 42 -0.01 -11.88 0.92
C LYS A 42 -1.47 -12.24 1.23
N LYS A 43 -2.23 -12.74 0.25
CA LYS A 43 -3.60 -13.22 0.47
C LYS A 43 -3.64 -14.43 1.42
N MET A 44 -2.78 -15.43 1.21
CA MET A 44 -2.70 -16.60 2.10
C MET A 44 -2.42 -16.19 3.55
N ALA A 45 -1.51 -15.24 3.76
CA ALA A 45 -1.25 -14.70 5.10
C ALA A 45 -2.48 -13.97 5.68
N GLU A 46 -3.23 -13.21 4.88
CA GLU A 46 -4.50 -12.62 5.34
C GLU A 46 -5.50 -13.70 5.78
N ASP A 47 -5.69 -14.74 4.96
CA ASP A 47 -6.63 -15.83 5.25
C ASP A 47 -6.25 -16.53 6.58
N ILE A 48 -4.97 -16.88 6.76
CA ILE A 48 -4.44 -17.49 8.00
C ILE A 48 -4.67 -16.58 9.22
N ILE A 49 -4.37 -15.29 9.09
CA ILE A 49 -4.52 -14.31 10.17
C ILE A 49 -5.99 -14.15 10.54
N ILE A 50 -6.88 -14.10 9.55
CA ILE A 50 -8.33 -13.99 9.76
C ILE A 50 -8.85 -15.23 10.47
N ASP A 51 -8.47 -16.42 10.02
CA ASP A 51 -8.90 -17.67 10.66
C ASP A 51 -8.39 -17.80 12.09
N PHE A 52 -7.14 -17.40 12.35
CA PHE A 52 -6.59 -17.32 13.70
C PHE A 52 -7.34 -16.32 14.59
N SER A 53 -7.77 -15.18 14.04
CA SER A 53 -8.52 -14.17 14.79
C SER A 53 -9.94 -14.62 15.17
N LYS A 54 -10.54 -15.57 14.43
CA LYS A 54 -11.87 -16.11 14.74
C LYS A 54 -11.85 -17.04 15.97
N THR A 55 -10.69 -17.62 16.28
CA THR A 55 -10.52 -18.62 17.34
C THR A 55 -9.81 -18.05 18.58
N THR A 56 -9.48 -16.75 18.58
CA THR A 56 -8.72 -16.10 19.64
C THR A 56 -9.29 -14.72 20.00
N ASP A 57 -8.86 -14.14 21.12
CA ASP A 57 -9.20 -12.77 21.52
C ASP A 57 -8.28 -11.71 20.86
N MET A 58 -7.50 -12.12 19.85
CA MET A 58 -6.53 -11.26 19.19
C MET A 58 -7.22 -10.23 18.30
N ALA A 59 -6.92 -8.96 18.55
CA ALA A 59 -7.38 -7.86 17.72
C ALA A 59 -6.43 -7.67 16.52
N VAL A 60 -6.98 -7.70 15.31
CA VAL A 60 -6.20 -7.71 14.07
C VAL A 60 -6.59 -6.53 13.19
N MET A 61 -5.58 -5.87 12.61
CA MET A 61 -5.74 -4.88 11.56
C MET A 61 -4.92 -5.29 10.33
N ILE A 62 -5.56 -5.39 9.16
CA ILE A 62 -4.91 -5.69 7.89
C ILE A 62 -4.94 -4.43 7.03
N LEU A 63 -3.76 -4.00 6.59
CA LEU A 63 -3.57 -2.77 5.82
C LEU A 63 -3.13 -3.13 4.40
N ARG A 64 -4.04 -2.99 3.43
CA ARG A 64 -3.76 -3.20 2.01
C ARG A 64 -3.25 -1.90 1.41
N TYR A 65 -1.93 -1.75 1.38
CA TYR A 65 -1.29 -0.54 0.87
C TYR A 65 -1.36 -0.46 -0.66
N PHE A 66 -1.72 0.73 -1.14
CA PHE A 66 -1.57 1.20 -2.50
C PHE A 66 -0.38 2.17 -2.54
N ASN A 67 0.21 2.34 -3.73
CA ASN A 67 1.46 3.10 -3.94
C ASN A 67 1.59 4.33 -3.02
N ASP A 68 2.68 4.33 -2.24
CA ASP A 68 3.16 5.33 -1.28
C ASP A 68 2.10 5.95 -0.36
N SER A 69 1.58 5.13 0.56
CA SER A 69 0.78 5.61 1.67
C SER A 69 1.31 5.06 3.00
N ARG A 70 1.76 5.96 3.88
CA ARG A 70 2.25 5.61 5.22
C ARG A 70 1.16 5.92 6.24
N LEU A 71 0.75 4.91 7.01
CA LEU A 71 -0.03 5.10 8.23
C LEU A 71 0.91 5.40 9.40
N LYS A 72 0.59 6.39 10.22
CA LYS A 72 1.25 6.65 11.50
C LYS A 72 0.24 6.47 12.62
N GLY A 73 0.60 5.64 13.60
CA GLY A 73 -0.02 5.52 14.92
C GLY A 73 -1.54 5.35 14.92
N GLN A 74 -2.02 4.11 15.05
CA GLN A 74 -3.43 3.85 15.30
C GLN A 74 -3.63 2.80 16.39
N THR A 75 -4.64 3.05 17.22
CA THR A 75 -5.03 2.18 18.32
C THR A 75 -6.08 1.18 17.84
N ILE A 76 -5.80 -0.12 17.99
CA ILE A 76 -6.76 -1.18 17.69
C ILE A 76 -7.76 -1.27 18.86
N LYS A 77 -9.04 -0.99 18.62
CA LYS A 77 -10.14 -1.32 19.54
C LYS A 77 -10.65 -2.75 19.24
N GLN A 78 -11.00 -3.47 20.30
CA GLN A 78 -11.16 -4.93 20.32
C GLN A 78 -12.40 -5.46 19.57
N LEU A 79 -12.28 -6.74 19.16
CA LEU A 79 -13.23 -7.66 18.50
C LEU A 79 -13.46 -7.41 17.00
N MET A 80 -13.00 -8.38 16.21
CA MET A 80 -13.01 -8.52 14.74
C MET A 80 -11.78 -7.99 14.00
N ALA A 81 -11.27 -8.82 13.07
CA ALA A 81 -10.25 -8.41 12.10
C ALA A 81 -10.80 -7.27 11.22
N ARG A 82 -10.13 -6.11 11.25
CA ARG A 82 -10.49 -4.96 10.42
C ARG A 82 -9.53 -4.86 9.25
N ILE A 83 -10.08 -4.80 8.04
CA ILE A 83 -9.33 -4.66 6.79
C ILE A 83 -9.52 -3.24 6.25
N TYR A 84 -8.44 -2.61 5.81
CA TYR A 84 -8.45 -1.28 5.23
C TYR A 84 -7.61 -1.19 3.97
N ASN A 85 -8.17 -0.56 2.93
CA ASN A 85 -7.40 -0.03 1.83
C ASN A 85 -6.76 1.29 2.25
N VAL A 86 -5.47 1.40 2.02
CA VAL A 86 -4.67 2.56 2.39
C VAL A 86 -4.09 3.15 1.12
N GLY A 87 -4.50 4.36 0.79
CA GLY A 87 -4.08 5.04 -0.43
C GLY A 87 -4.62 6.46 -0.50
N THR A 88 -4.24 7.18 -1.56
CA THR A 88 -4.59 8.60 -1.74
C THR A 88 -5.97 8.81 -2.36
N GLY A 89 -6.62 7.76 -2.86
CA GLY A 89 -7.86 7.88 -3.64
C GLY A 89 -7.67 8.27 -5.10
N LYS A 90 -6.43 8.54 -5.53
CA LYS A 90 -6.14 9.07 -6.87
C LYS A 90 -5.18 8.14 -7.61
N GLY A 91 -5.62 7.62 -8.75
CA GLY A 91 -4.75 6.97 -9.72
C GLY A 91 -3.79 7.97 -10.36
N ARG A 92 -2.61 7.47 -10.75
CA ARG A 92 -1.63 8.21 -11.55
C ARG A 92 -0.97 7.23 -12.51
N SER A 93 -0.83 7.64 -13.75
CA SER A 93 -0.11 6.88 -14.76
C SER A 93 1.41 6.95 -14.53
N VAL A 94 2.14 5.97 -15.08
CA VAL A 94 3.61 5.98 -15.13
C VAL A 94 4.12 7.24 -15.83
N LYS A 95 3.44 7.68 -16.90
CA LYS A 95 3.79 8.91 -17.64
C LYS A 95 3.71 10.14 -16.74
N GLU A 96 2.62 10.31 -15.99
CA GLU A 96 2.50 11.43 -15.04
C GLU A 96 3.55 11.38 -13.93
N PHE A 97 3.91 10.17 -13.47
CA PHE A 97 4.96 9.99 -12.47
C PHE A 97 6.33 10.43 -13.02
N VAL A 98 6.68 10.00 -14.24
CA VAL A 98 7.94 10.38 -14.90
C VAL A 98 8.01 11.90 -15.12
N GLU A 99 6.93 12.52 -15.59
CA GLU A 99 6.88 13.98 -15.76
C GLU A 99 7.00 14.72 -14.42
N ALA A 100 6.42 14.17 -13.35
CA ALA A 100 6.62 14.71 -12.00
C ALA A 100 8.07 14.56 -11.52
N CYS A 101 8.75 13.45 -11.85
CA CYS A 101 10.18 13.25 -11.55
C CYS A 101 11.05 14.28 -12.28
N LYS A 102 10.85 14.51 -13.58
CA LYS A 102 11.57 15.55 -14.33
C LYS A 102 11.42 16.92 -13.68
N LYS A 103 10.18 17.30 -13.35
CA LYS A 103 9.87 18.59 -12.69
C LYS A 103 10.42 18.70 -11.27
N ALA A 104 10.49 17.60 -10.53
CA ALA A 104 10.97 17.59 -9.14
C ALA A 104 12.50 17.62 -9.05
N THR A 105 13.18 16.95 -9.99
CA THR A 105 14.63 16.80 -9.99
C THR A 105 15.34 17.93 -10.75
N GLY A 106 14.69 18.50 -11.77
CA GLY A 106 15.30 19.43 -12.71
C GLY A 106 16.31 18.76 -13.65
N VAL A 107 16.36 17.42 -13.67
CA VAL A 107 17.32 16.64 -14.46
C VAL A 107 16.61 16.09 -15.70
N GLU A 108 17.35 16.00 -16.79
CA GLU A 108 16.90 15.28 -17.98
C GLU A 108 16.87 13.78 -17.71
N ILE A 109 15.67 13.18 -17.79
CA ILE A 109 15.46 11.75 -17.57
C ILE A 109 15.17 11.12 -18.93
N LYS A 110 16.08 10.26 -19.42
CA LYS A 110 15.85 9.45 -20.61
C LYS A 110 14.73 8.45 -20.35
N VAL A 111 13.75 8.38 -21.26
CA VAL A 111 12.59 7.49 -21.16
C VAL A 111 12.58 6.57 -22.37
N GLU A 112 12.58 5.27 -22.12
CA GLU A 112 12.45 4.23 -23.15
C GLU A 112 11.18 3.43 -22.88
N TYR A 113 10.35 3.28 -23.93
CA TYR A 113 9.09 2.53 -23.84
C TYR A 113 9.35 1.08 -24.21
N LEU A 114 9.10 0.19 -23.25
CA LEU A 114 9.23 -1.26 -23.40
C LEU A 114 7.85 -1.92 -23.33
N GLY A 115 7.77 -3.20 -23.71
CA GLY A 115 6.56 -4.00 -23.51
C GLY A 115 6.15 -4.07 -22.04
N ARG A 116 4.86 -4.33 -21.78
CA ARG A 116 4.32 -4.49 -20.42
C ARG A 116 5.02 -5.66 -19.72
N ARG A 117 5.39 -5.49 -18.45
CA ARG A 117 5.96 -6.61 -17.69
C ARG A 117 4.85 -7.60 -17.35
N PRO A 118 5.09 -8.93 -17.50
CA PRO A 118 4.12 -9.92 -17.04
C PRO A 118 3.79 -9.71 -15.56
N GLY A 119 2.50 -9.55 -15.25
CA GLY A 119 2.02 -9.32 -13.88
C GLY A 119 1.91 -7.84 -13.45
N ASP A 120 2.24 -6.87 -14.30
CA ASP A 120 1.90 -5.45 -14.07
C ASP A 120 0.40 -5.24 -14.22
N TYR A 121 -0.21 -4.46 -13.33
CA TYR A 121 -1.63 -4.08 -13.40
C TYR A 121 -1.83 -2.84 -14.29
N ALA A 122 -2.96 -2.76 -15.02
CA ALA A 122 -3.22 -1.65 -15.95
C ALA A 122 -3.48 -0.32 -15.22
N GLU A 123 -4.31 -0.34 -14.17
CA GLU A 123 -4.60 0.80 -13.31
C GLU A 123 -5.09 0.27 -11.96
N VAL A 124 -4.60 0.82 -10.84
CA VAL A 124 -4.94 0.34 -9.49
C VAL A 124 -4.96 1.51 -8.52
N PHE A 125 -6.14 1.92 -8.05
CA PHE A 125 -6.29 2.90 -6.98
C PHE A 125 -7.42 2.53 -6.02
N SER A 126 -7.22 2.88 -4.75
CA SER A 126 -8.12 2.54 -3.65
C SER A 126 -9.22 3.57 -3.45
N ASP A 127 -10.37 3.14 -2.94
CA ASP A 127 -11.28 4.00 -2.18
C ASP A 127 -10.82 4.06 -0.71
N PRO A 128 -10.36 5.22 -0.18
CA PRO A 128 -9.93 5.35 1.20
C PRO A 128 -11.08 5.71 2.17
N SER A 129 -12.34 5.65 1.73
CA SER A 129 -13.48 6.10 2.54
C SER A 129 -13.63 5.33 3.84
N LYS A 130 -13.39 4.01 3.84
CA LYS A 130 -13.51 3.16 5.03
C LYS A 130 -12.50 3.55 6.11
N VAL A 131 -11.23 3.67 5.75
CA VAL A 131 -10.16 4.06 6.69
C VAL A 131 -10.35 5.49 7.22
N LYS A 132 -10.92 6.38 6.40
CA LYS A 132 -11.32 7.72 6.84
C LYS A 132 -12.47 7.68 7.86
N GLN A 133 -13.54 6.97 7.56
CA GLN A 133 -14.72 6.89 8.43
C GLN A 133 -14.41 6.24 9.78
N GLU A 134 -13.64 5.15 9.75
CA GLU A 134 -13.46 4.29 10.92
C GLU A 134 -12.26 4.69 11.81
N LEU A 135 -11.27 5.36 11.24
CA LEU A 135 -10.00 5.66 11.91
C LEU A 135 -9.61 7.14 11.81
N ASN A 136 -10.46 7.98 11.21
CA ASN A 136 -10.19 9.38 10.91
C ASN A 136 -8.86 9.60 10.17
N TRP A 137 -8.44 8.63 9.38
CA TRP A 137 -7.17 8.72 8.66
C TRP A 137 -7.37 9.13 7.21
N THR A 138 -6.53 10.05 6.77
CA THR A 138 -6.42 10.48 5.37
C THR A 138 -4.96 10.70 5.03
N ALA A 139 -4.57 10.42 3.79
CA ALA A 139 -3.21 10.68 3.31
C ALA A 139 -2.90 12.19 3.37
N GLN A 140 -1.88 12.56 4.15
CA GLN A 140 -1.50 13.97 4.36
C GLN A 140 -0.56 14.50 3.27
N TYR A 141 0.23 13.62 2.65
CA TYR A 141 1.25 13.96 1.66
C TYR A 141 0.83 13.49 0.26
N THR A 142 -0.15 14.15 -0.33
CA THR A 142 -0.74 13.76 -1.64
C THR A 142 -0.12 14.50 -2.83
N ASN A 143 0.70 15.52 -2.58
CA ASN A 143 1.41 16.27 -3.62
C ASN A 143 2.65 15.50 -4.08
N LEU A 144 2.52 14.80 -5.21
CA LEU A 144 3.59 13.99 -5.79
C LEU A 144 4.87 14.77 -6.05
N LYS A 145 4.79 16.00 -6.60
CA LYS A 145 6.00 16.80 -6.87
C LYS A 145 6.77 17.05 -5.57
N LYS A 146 6.07 17.42 -4.50
CA LYS A 146 6.70 17.64 -3.18
C LYS A 146 7.29 16.34 -2.61
N SER A 147 6.58 15.22 -2.71
CA SER A 147 7.09 13.91 -2.26
C SER A 147 8.36 13.51 -3.02
N LEU A 148 8.38 13.70 -4.34
CA LEU A 148 9.55 13.43 -5.18
C LEU A 148 10.72 14.37 -4.90
N GLN A 149 10.47 15.65 -4.60
CA GLN A 149 11.52 16.59 -4.17
C GLN A 149 12.18 16.14 -2.87
N ILE A 150 11.40 15.64 -1.91
CA ILE A 150 11.93 15.10 -0.64
C ILE A 150 12.75 13.84 -0.91
N ALA A 151 12.24 12.91 -1.72
CA ALA A 151 12.97 11.70 -2.12
C ALA A 151 14.28 12.04 -2.85
N TRP A 152 14.25 13.03 -3.75
CA TRP A 152 15.42 13.48 -4.49
C TRP A 152 16.47 14.14 -3.59
N LYS A 153 16.03 14.97 -2.63
CA LYS A 153 16.92 15.57 -1.64
C LYS A 153 17.66 14.49 -0.84
N TRP A 154 16.95 13.43 -0.43
CA TRP A 154 17.56 12.28 0.25
C TRP A 154 18.56 11.54 -0.64
N GLN A 155 18.18 11.21 -1.87
CA GLN A 155 19.06 10.49 -2.81
C GLN A 155 20.35 11.28 -3.10
N LYS A 156 20.28 12.61 -3.22
CA LYS A 156 21.46 13.47 -3.41
C LYS A 156 22.41 13.46 -2.22
N SER A 157 21.91 13.35 -0.99
CA SER A 157 22.76 13.26 0.19
C SER A 157 23.24 11.84 0.52
N HIS A 158 22.62 10.83 -0.08
CA HIS A 158 22.88 9.41 0.17
C HIS A 158 22.94 8.64 -1.16
N LEU A 159 23.95 8.95 -1.98
CA LEU A 159 24.07 8.37 -3.32
C LEU A 159 24.03 6.84 -3.32
N ASN A 160 24.64 6.22 -2.30
CA ASN A 160 24.70 4.77 -2.11
C ASN A 160 23.72 4.25 -1.05
N GLY A 161 22.73 5.05 -0.65
CA GLY A 161 21.81 4.71 0.44
C GLY A 161 22.43 4.85 1.83
N TYR A 162 22.00 4.02 2.77
CA TYR A 162 22.56 3.99 4.12
C TYR A 162 23.95 3.36 4.10
N SER A 163 24.86 3.87 4.94
CA SER A 163 26.14 3.21 5.15
C SER A 163 25.93 1.78 5.65
N HIS A 164 26.59 0.82 5.01
CA HIS A 164 26.73 -0.53 5.56
C HIS A 164 27.72 -0.46 6.72
N SER A 165 27.19 -0.36 7.95
CA SER A 165 27.95 -0.59 9.19
C SER A 165 27.83 -2.05 9.61
#